data_AF-A0A7D9K7C1-F1
#
_entry.id   AF-A0A7D9K7C1-F1
#
_cell.length_a   1.000
_cell.length_b   1.000
_cell.length_c   1.000
_cell.angle_alpha   90.00
_cell.angle_beta   90.00
_cell.angle_gamma   90.00
#
_symmetry.space_group_name_H-M   'P 1'
#
loop_
_entity.id
_entity.type
_entity.pdbx_description
1 polymer ?
#
loop_
_entity_poly.entity_id
_entity_poly.type
_entity_poly.pdbx_seq_one_letter_code
_entity_poly.pdbx_strand_id
1 'polypeptide(L)'
;ITTHMEIKPTGFLSAIASLTPYSDFNQSPRNMYQCQMGKQTMGTPCHSLPFRGDNKLYRIQTPQCPLVRPMAHDEFNVDNYPLGTNAVVAVISYTGYDMEDAMILNKSSFERGFSHGTVYKTE
;
A
#
# COMPACT_ATOMS: atom_id res chain seq x y z
N ILE A 1 -39.79 -14.71 4.72
CA ILE A 1 -39.22 -14.35 6.04
C ILE A 1 -37.72 -14.63 5.97
N THR A 2 -36.88 -13.59 6.10
CA THR A 2 -35.41 -13.74 6.17
C THR A 2 -35.01 -14.23 7.56
N THR A 3 -34.31 -15.36 7.62
CA THR A 3 -33.91 -16.00 8.91
C THR A 3 -32.54 -15.55 9.41
N HIS A 4 -31.70 -15.02 8.51
CA HIS A 4 -30.33 -14.56 8.80
C HIS A 4 -30.03 -13.27 8.02
N MET A 5 -29.04 -12.52 8.50
CA MET A 5 -28.53 -11.30 7.88
C MET A 5 -27.04 -11.16 8.17
N GLU A 6 -26.29 -10.63 7.21
CA GLU A 6 -24.87 -10.32 7.38
C GLU A 6 -24.66 -9.24 8.45
N ILE A 7 -23.65 -9.43 9.30
CA ILE A 7 -23.32 -8.47 10.37
C ILE A 7 -22.68 -7.22 9.79
N LYS A 8 -21.81 -7.38 8.78
CA LYS A 8 -21.16 -6.29 8.06
C LYS A 8 -21.20 -6.59 6.56
N PRO A 9 -21.55 -5.61 5.71
CA PRO A 9 -21.55 -5.79 4.26
C PRO A 9 -20.15 -6.05 3.69
N THR A 10 -19.08 -5.71 4.41
CA THR A 10 -17.69 -5.95 4.02
C THR A 10 -17.17 -7.33 4.42
N GLY A 11 -17.95 -8.15 5.12
CA GLY A 11 -17.52 -9.44 5.66
C GLY A 11 -17.09 -10.47 4.60
N PHE A 12 -17.55 -10.30 3.35
CA PHE A 12 -17.17 -11.17 2.24
C PHE A 12 -15.82 -10.80 1.59
N LEU A 13 -15.27 -9.62 1.89
CA LEU A 13 -14.00 -9.15 1.29
C LEU A 13 -12.80 -9.83 1.96
N SER A 14 -11.76 -10.11 1.17
CA SER A 14 -10.49 -10.61 1.71
C SER A 14 -9.77 -9.55 2.54
N ALA A 15 -8.81 -9.97 3.38
CA ALA A 15 -8.04 -9.05 4.21
C ALA A 15 -7.32 -7.94 3.40
N ILE A 16 -6.90 -8.23 2.15
CA ILE A 16 -6.23 -7.24 1.29
C ILE A 16 -7.26 -6.38 0.56
N ALA A 17 -8.36 -7.00 0.10
CA ALA A 17 -9.42 -6.28 -0.59
C ALA A 17 -10.09 -5.25 0.32
N SER A 18 -10.28 -5.58 1.60
CA SER A 18 -10.88 -4.68 2.59
C SER A 18 -10.00 -3.49 2.98
N LEU A 19 -8.71 -3.47 2.59
CA LEU A 19 -7.80 -2.34 2.80
C LEU A 19 -7.88 -1.30 1.69
N THR A 20 -8.54 -1.60 0.56
CA THR A 20 -8.69 -0.63 -0.54
C THR A 20 -9.77 0.39 -0.17
N PRO A 21 -9.44 1.69 -0.03
CA PRO A 21 -10.44 2.70 0.28
C PRO A 21 -11.42 2.88 -0.88
N TYR A 22 -12.71 3.04 -0.56
CA TYR A 22 -13.79 3.29 -1.53
C TYR A 22 -13.81 2.30 -2.72
N SER A 23 -13.60 1.01 -2.44
CA SER A 23 -13.51 -0.03 -3.48
C SER A 23 -14.78 -0.15 -4.34
N ASP A 24 -15.92 0.29 -3.84
CA ASP A 24 -17.22 0.36 -4.51
C ASP A 24 -17.31 1.44 -5.60
N PHE A 25 -16.41 2.43 -5.59
CA PHE A 25 -16.30 3.46 -6.62
C PHE A 25 -15.36 3.06 -7.77
N ASN A 26 -14.67 1.93 -7.63
CA ASN A 26 -13.71 1.43 -8.61
C ASN A 26 -14.32 0.31 -9.46
N GLN A 27 -13.91 0.24 -10.72
CA GLN A 27 -14.20 -0.92 -11.55
C GLN A 27 -13.53 -2.19 -10.98
N SER A 28 -14.23 -3.33 -10.96
CA SER A 28 -13.75 -4.55 -10.29
C SER A 28 -12.33 -5.02 -10.70
N PRO A 29 -11.91 -4.98 -11.99
CA PRO A 29 -10.52 -5.26 -12.36
C PRO A 29 -9.47 -4.41 -11.63
N ARG A 30 -9.77 -3.15 -11.29
CA ARG A 30 -8.83 -2.28 -10.56
C ARG A 30 -8.64 -2.73 -9.12
N ASN A 31 -9.71 -3.19 -8.46
CA ASN A 31 -9.62 -3.75 -7.11
C ASN A 31 -8.82 -5.05 -7.10
N MET A 32 -9.01 -5.92 -8.10
CA MET A 32 -8.22 -7.14 -8.25
C MET A 32 -6.72 -6.83 -8.46
N TYR A 33 -6.41 -5.85 -9.31
CA TYR A 33 -5.05 -5.42 -9.56
C TYR A 33 -4.39 -4.84 -8.31
N GLN A 34 -5.11 -4.00 -7.54
CA GLN A 34 -4.61 -3.46 -6.27
C GLN A 34 -4.25 -4.57 -5.27
N CYS A 35 -5.05 -5.63 -5.19
CA CYS A 35 -4.73 -6.78 -4.33
C CYS A 35 -3.43 -7.48 -4.73
N GLN A 36 -3.12 -7.51 -6.04
CA GLN A 36 -1.85 -8.05 -6.52
C GLN A 36 -0.68 -7.12 -6.21
N MET A 37 -0.82 -5.83 -6.48
CA MET A 37 0.22 -4.82 -6.24
C MET A 37 0.55 -4.67 -4.76
N GLY A 38 -0.47 -4.67 -3.89
CA GLY A 38 -0.29 -4.56 -2.44
C GLY A 38 0.56 -5.69 -1.85
N LYS A 39 0.56 -6.89 -2.45
CA LYS A 39 1.42 -8.00 -2.02
C LYS A 39 2.88 -7.87 -2.45
N GLN A 40 3.15 -7.02 -3.44
CA GLN A 40 4.48 -6.83 -4.02
C GLN A 40 5.18 -5.56 -3.53
N THR A 41 4.46 -4.67 -2.84
CA THR A 41 5.01 -3.42 -2.34
C THR A 41 6.15 -3.65 -1.35
N MET A 42 7.13 -2.74 -1.36
CA MET A 42 8.16 -2.68 -0.33
C MET A 42 7.57 -2.04 0.92
N GLY A 43 7.15 -2.86 1.88
CA GLY A 43 6.64 -2.41 3.18
C GLY A 43 7.67 -2.55 4.30
N THR A 44 7.16 -2.72 5.52
CA THR A 44 7.96 -3.11 6.68
C THR A 44 7.82 -4.62 6.87
N PRO A 45 8.85 -5.44 6.56
CA PRO A 45 8.70 -6.90 6.56
C PRO A 45 8.65 -7.49 7.97
N CYS A 46 9.42 -6.93 8.92
CA CYS A 46 9.41 -7.30 10.32
C CYS A 46 10.13 -6.24 11.17
N HIS A 47 9.92 -6.26 12.48
CA HIS A 47 10.64 -5.38 13.42
C HIS A 47 11.95 -6.01 13.93
N SER A 48 11.99 -7.33 14.05
CA SER A 48 13.15 -8.10 14.52
C SER A 48 14.21 -8.35 13.43
N LEU A 49 14.37 -7.42 12.48
CA LEU A 49 15.30 -7.53 11.34
C LEU A 49 16.72 -7.99 11.72
N PRO A 50 17.36 -7.47 12.79
CA PRO A 50 18.73 -7.87 13.14
C PRO A 50 18.88 -9.34 13.56
N PHE A 51 17.78 -10.01 13.92
CA PHE A 51 17.78 -11.38 14.43
C PHE A 51 17.28 -12.39 13.39
N ARG A 52 17.14 -11.99 12.12
CA ARG A 52 16.64 -12.86 11.05
C ARG A 52 17.70 -13.05 9.97
N GLY A 53 17.84 -14.30 9.50
CA GLY A 53 18.72 -14.70 8.40
C GLY A 53 17.95 -15.00 7.11
N ASP A 54 16.96 -14.18 6.76
CA ASP A 54 16.22 -14.36 5.50
C ASP A 54 17.12 -14.07 4.28
N ASN A 55 16.93 -14.80 3.19
CA ASN A 55 17.72 -14.64 1.96
C ASN A 55 17.60 -13.24 1.34
N LYS A 56 16.38 -12.68 1.32
CA LYS A 56 16.14 -11.34 0.79
C LYS A 56 14.97 -10.66 1.49
N LEU A 57 15.18 -9.45 1.99
CA LEU A 57 14.13 -8.61 2.57
C LEU A 57 14.15 -7.21 1.95
N TYR A 58 12.96 -6.69 1.73
CA TYR A 58 12.73 -5.35 1.19
C TYR A 58 12.10 -4.49 2.28
N ARG A 59 12.70 -3.34 2.57
CA ARG A 59 12.23 -2.43 3.61
C ARG A 59 12.16 -1.00 3.09
N ILE A 60 11.03 -0.33 3.30
CA ILE A 60 10.92 1.13 3.18
C ILE A 60 11.41 1.80 4.48
N GLN A 61 12.14 2.91 4.35
CA GLN A 61 12.78 3.57 5.50
C GLN A 61 11.85 4.53 6.24
N THR A 62 11.04 5.29 5.49
CA THR A 62 10.18 6.34 6.01
C THR A 62 8.70 6.12 5.68
N PRO A 63 8.11 4.96 6.07
CA PRO A 63 6.70 4.70 5.82
C PRO A 63 5.80 5.60 6.68
N GLN A 64 4.56 5.78 6.24
CA GLN A 64 3.54 6.58 6.93
C GLN A 64 2.21 5.83 6.98
N CYS A 65 1.42 6.11 8.02
CA CYS A 65 0.03 5.69 8.05
C CYS A 65 -0.75 6.42 6.93
N PRO A 66 -1.61 5.72 6.16
CA PRO A 66 -2.50 6.36 5.20
C PRO A 66 -3.44 7.37 5.86
N LEU A 67 -3.61 8.54 5.25
CA LEU A 67 -4.57 9.55 5.72
C LEU A 67 -6.03 9.09 5.55
N VAL A 68 -6.30 8.31 4.50
CA VAL A 68 -7.62 7.73 4.20
C VAL A 68 -7.49 6.22 4.34
N ARG A 69 -8.17 5.64 5.33
CA ARG A 69 -8.08 4.21 5.63
C ARG A 69 -9.45 3.63 6.05
N PRO A 70 -9.77 2.40 5.63
CA PRO A 70 -10.98 1.70 6.08
C PRO A 70 -10.82 1.20 7.52
N MET A 71 -11.92 0.93 8.21
CA MET A 71 -11.93 0.37 9.58
C MET A 71 -11.09 -0.92 9.71
N ALA A 72 -11.06 -1.74 8.65
CA ALA A 72 -10.27 -2.96 8.59
C ALA A 72 -8.77 -2.73 8.81
N HIS A 73 -8.24 -1.55 8.44
CA HIS A 73 -6.84 -1.20 8.64
C HIS A 73 -6.45 -1.22 10.12
N ASP A 74 -7.34 -0.70 10.97
CA ASP A 74 -7.13 -0.59 12.40
C ASP A 74 -7.45 -1.92 13.09
N GLU A 75 -8.49 -2.63 12.64
CA GLU A 75 -8.80 -3.99 13.12
C GLU A 75 -7.63 -4.98 12.89
N PHE A 76 -6.91 -4.85 11.77
CA PHE A 76 -5.74 -5.68 11.46
C PHE A 76 -4.40 -5.11 11.96
N ASN A 77 -4.40 -3.96 12.64
CA ASN A 77 -3.20 -3.28 13.13
C ASN A 77 -2.10 -3.10 12.06
N VAL A 78 -2.50 -2.72 10.85
CA VAL A 78 -1.56 -2.53 9.72
C VAL A 78 -0.57 -1.39 9.97
N ASP A 79 -0.88 -0.48 10.89
CA ASP A 79 0.04 0.58 11.37
C ASP A 79 1.39 0.04 11.89
N ASN A 80 1.41 -1.19 12.43
CA ASN A 80 2.66 -1.82 12.85
C ASN A 80 3.55 -2.21 11.66
N TYR A 81 2.95 -2.52 10.51
CA TYR A 81 3.64 -2.95 9.30
C TYR A 81 3.30 -2.04 8.12
N PRO A 82 3.68 -0.76 8.18
CA PRO A 82 3.24 0.21 7.19
C PRO A 82 3.86 -0.09 5.82
N LEU A 83 3.05 0.12 4.78
CA LEU A 83 3.28 -0.40 3.42
C LEU A 83 3.61 0.67 2.36
N GLY A 84 3.63 1.95 2.76
CA GLY A 84 3.81 3.06 1.82
C GLY A 84 3.96 4.42 2.50
N THR A 85 3.81 5.49 1.72
CA THR A 85 3.94 6.89 2.15
C THR A 85 2.79 7.73 1.58
N ASN A 86 2.44 8.84 2.25
CA ASN A 86 1.49 9.79 1.69
C ASN A 86 2.23 10.74 0.74
N ALA A 87 1.74 10.86 -0.49
CA ALA A 87 2.30 11.74 -1.50
C ALA A 87 1.28 12.79 -1.93
N VAL A 88 1.76 14.00 -2.25
CA VAL A 88 0.92 15.02 -2.89
C VAL A 88 0.88 14.71 -4.39
N VAL A 89 -0.30 14.37 -4.89
CA VAL A 89 -0.53 14.00 -6.29
C VAL A 89 -1.22 15.15 -7.02
N ALA A 90 -0.70 15.53 -8.19
CA ALA A 90 -1.33 16.49 -9.09
C ALA A 90 -1.78 15.78 -10.37
N VAL A 91 -3.07 15.85 -10.70
CA VAL A 91 -3.62 15.33 -11.96
C VAL A 91 -3.60 16.47 -12.98
N ILE A 92 -2.48 16.58 -13.71
CA ILE A 92 -2.24 17.64 -14.69
C ILE A 92 -1.37 17.11 -15.82
N SER A 93 -1.70 17.48 -17.07
CA SER A 93 -0.82 17.28 -18.22
C SER A 93 0.08 18.50 -18.37
N TYR A 94 1.36 18.37 -18.02
CA TYR A 94 2.31 19.50 -18.01
C TYR A 94 3.65 19.20 -18.69
N THR A 95 4.32 18.11 -18.31
CA THR A 95 5.69 17.86 -18.74
C THR A 95 5.78 17.16 -20.09
N GLY A 96 4.74 16.43 -20.50
CA GLY A 96 4.73 15.64 -21.73
C GLY A 96 5.55 14.34 -21.64
N TYR A 97 6.15 14.06 -20.49
CA TYR A 97 6.87 12.82 -20.18
C TYR A 97 6.02 11.84 -19.35
N ASP A 98 4.77 12.21 -19.07
CA ASP A 98 3.73 11.51 -18.32
C ASP A 98 2.72 10.83 -19.26
N MET A 99 3.15 10.43 -20.46
CA MET A 99 2.29 9.71 -21.41
C MET A 99 2.03 8.27 -20.98
N GLU A 100 0.85 7.76 -21.34
CA GLU A 100 0.36 6.41 -20.97
C GLU A 100 0.25 6.23 -19.45
N ASP A 101 0.96 5.24 -18.88
CA ASP A 101 0.97 4.91 -17.46
C ASP A 101 2.22 5.46 -16.74
N ALA A 102 2.96 6.37 -17.38
CA ALA A 102 4.15 6.99 -16.80
C ALA A 102 3.78 8.07 -15.77
N MET A 103 4.59 8.17 -14.71
CA MET A 103 4.44 9.19 -13.67
C MET A 103 5.74 9.96 -13.44
N ILE A 104 5.63 11.23 -13.09
CA ILE A 104 6.77 12.10 -12.82
C ILE A 104 6.91 12.32 -11.31
N LEU A 105 8.12 12.11 -10.80
CA LEU A 105 8.48 12.35 -9.41
C LEU A 105 9.24 13.67 -9.24
N ASN A 106 8.98 14.37 -8.15
CA ASN A 106 9.70 15.59 -7.80
C ASN A 106 11.13 15.24 -7.35
N LYS A 107 12.13 15.73 -8.11
CA LYS A 107 13.56 15.51 -7.83
C LYS A 107 13.97 15.95 -6.42
N SER A 108 13.53 17.14 -5.99
CA SER A 108 13.87 17.64 -4.65
C SER A 108 13.23 16.81 -3.53
N SER A 109 12.06 16.20 -3.77
CA SER A 109 11.46 15.28 -2.81
C SER A 109 12.25 13.97 -2.73
N PHE A 110 12.69 13.44 -3.87
CA PHE A 110 13.55 12.25 -3.92
C PHE A 110 14.88 12.46 -3.18
N GLU A 111 15.56 13.58 -3.42
CA GLU A 111 16.83 13.93 -2.73
C GLU A 111 16.65 14.08 -1.21
N ARG A 112 15.43 14.38 -0.75
CA ARG A 112 15.08 14.44 0.68
C ARG A 112 14.65 13.09 1.27
N GLY A 113 14.77 12.00 0.51
CA GLY A 113 14.50 10.64 0.99
C GLY A 113 13.05 10.17 0.78
N PHE A 114 12.30 10.77 -0.15
CA PHE A 114 10.96 10.28 -0.51
C PHE A 114 11.02 8.82 -0.99
N SER A 115 10.30 7.95 -0.29
CA SER A 115 10.17 6.51 -0.60
C SER A 115 11.51 5.77 -0.71
N HIS A 116 12.50 6.17 0.08
CA HIS A 116 13.79 5.49 0.13
C HIS A 116 13.65 4.08 0.75
N GLY A 117 14.25 3.08 0.11
CA GLY A 117 14.16 1.68 0.52
C GLY A 117 15.52 0.99 0.50
N THR A 118 15.64 -0.05 1.32
CA THR A 118 16.85 -0.87 1.45
C THR A 118 16.51 -2.34 1.21
N VAL A 119 17.45 -3.05 0.58
CA VAL A 119 17.35 -4.49 0.36
C VAL A 119 18.42 -5.18 1.21
N TYR A 120 18.00 -6.09 2.06
CA TYR A 120 18.90 -6.96 2.83
C TYR A 120 19.04 -8.27 2.07
N LYS A 121 20.28 -8.76 1.93
CA LYS A 121 20.58 -10.07 1.36
C LYS A 121 21.56 -10.77 2.30
N THR A 122 21.24 -12.00 2.67
CA THR A 122 22.11 -12.87 3.46
C THR A 122 22.73 -13.90 2.51
N GLU A 123 24.03 -14.14 2.64
CA GLU A 123 24.79 -15.19 1.93
C GLU A 123 25.30 -16.23 2.91
#